data_AF-A0A9E3F0U7-F1
#
_entry.id   AF-A0A9E3F0U7-F1
#
_cell.length_a   1.000
_cell.length_b   1.000
_cell.length_c   1.000
_cell.angle_alpha   90.00
_cell.angle_beta   90.00
_cell.angle_gamma   90.00
#
_symmetry.space_group_name_H-M   'P 1'
#
loop_
_entity.id
_entity.type
_entity.pdbx_description
1 polymer ?
#
loop_
_entity_poly.entity_id
_entity_poly.type
_entity_poly.pdbx_seq_one_letter_code
_entity_poly.pdbx_strand_id
1 'polypeptide(L)' 'VASRPSAKSKGDERRDRIVSIDFNGPNAAFAKVECQLPPRYFTDYLTLLKIEGRWQVIAKAYTTVTR' A
#
# COMPACT_ATOMS: atom_id res chain seq x y z
N VAL A 1 16.98 2.73 -7.30
CA VAL A 1 15.71 3.30 -6.78
C VAL A 1 15.57 4.79 -7.08
N ALA A 2 16.62 5.62 -6.92
CA ALA A 2 16.56 7.07 -7.17
C ALA A 2 16.29 7.50 -8.63
N SER A 3 16.56 6.65 -9.62
CA SER A 3 16.43 6.99 -11.04
C SER A 3 15.06 6.71 -11.67
N ARG A 4 14.10 6.14 -10.93
CA ARG A 4 12.77 5.86 -11.49
C ARG A 4 11.88 7.09 -11.36
N PRO A 5 11.36 7.66 -12.46
CA PRO A 5 10.37 8.73 -12.39
C PRO A 5 9.16 8.26 -11.57
N SER A 6 8.66 9.14 -10.70
CA SER A 6 7.44 8.85 -9.94
C SER A 6 6.24 8.70 -10.88
N ALA A 7 5.22 7.92 -10.49
CA ALA A 7 3.96 7.83 -11.24
C ALA A 7 3.35 9.22 -11.45
N LYS A 8 3.39 10.06 -10.40
CA LYS A 8 2.92 11.46 -10.45
C LYS A 8 3.63 12.28 -11.54
N SER A 9 4.96 12.15 -11.66
CA SER A 9 5.72 12.87 -12.69
C SER A 9 5.48 12.38 -14.12
N LYS A 10 4.94 11.18 -14.29
CA LYS A 10 4.55 10.64 -15.60
C LYS A 10 3.14 11.04 -16.04
N GLY A 11 2.36 11.67 -15.15
CA GLY A 11 0.96 11.97 -15.41
C GLY A 11 0.06 10.74 -15.39
N ASP A 12 0.55 9.62 -14.84
CA ASP A 12 -0.27 8.42 -14.68
C ASP A 12 -1.47 8.76 -13.80
N GLU A 13 -2.68 8.41 -14.25
CA GLU A 13 -3.89 8.51 -13.42
C GLU A 13 -3.63 7.74 -12.11
N ARG A 14 -4.20 8.19 -11.00
CA ARG A 14 -4.09 7.49 -9.72
C ARG A 14 -5.38 6.73 -9.43
N ARG A 15 -5.31 5.41 -9.44
CA ARG A 15 -6.40 4.49 -9.07
C ARG A 15 -6.03 3.61 -7.87
N ASP A 16 -5.06 4.06 -7.08
CA ASP A 16 -4.76 3.44 -5.80
C ASP A 16 -6.01 3.48 -4.90
N ARG A 17 -6.27 2.42 -4.14
CA ARG A 17 -7.37 2.42 -3.18
C ARG A 17 -7.08 1.56 -1.96
N ILE A 18 -7.67 1.95 -0.83
CA ILE A 18 -7.80 1.07 0.33
C ILE A 18 -8.97 0.15 0.05
N VAL A 19 -8.73 -1.16 0.03
CA VAL A 19 -9.77 -2.17 -0.19
C VAL A 19 -10.46 -2.50 1.13
N SER A 20 -9.69 -2.70 2.19
CA SER A 20 -10.21 -2.92 3.53
C SER A 20 -9.18 -2.52 4.60
N ILE A 21 -9.69 -2.20 5.79
CA ILE A 21 -8.91 -2.11 7.02
C ILE A 21 -9.66 -2.93 8.07
N ASP A 22 -8.95 -3.87 8.68
CA ASP A 22 -9.41 -4.64 9.82
C ASP A 22 -8.63 -4.17 11.06
N PHE A 23 -9.35 -3.70 12.08
CA PHE A 23 -8.76 -3.22 13.34
C PHE A 23 -8.86 -4.30 14.40
N ASN A 24 -7.70 -4.78 14.87
CA ASN A 24 -7.60 -5.65 16.03
C ASN A 24 -7.33 -4.80 17.28
N GLY A 25 -8.40 -4.18 17.79
CA GLY A 25 -8.31 -3.23 18.91
C GLY A 25 -7.64 -1.90 18.54
N PRO A 26 -7.16 -1.12 19.52
CA PRO A 26 -6.70 0.26 19.28
C PRO A 26 -5.31 0.36 18.64
N ASN A 27 -4.52 -0.72 18.68
CA ASN A 27 -3.08 -0.66 18.41
C ASN A 27 -2.60 -1.62 17.30
N ALA A 28 -3.48 -2.43 16.70
CA ALA A 28 -3.12 -3.34 15.62
C ALA A 28 -4.16 -3.29 14.51
N ALA A 29 -3.70 -3.40 13.26
CA ALA A 29 -4.59 -3.45 12.10
C ALA A 29 -3.95 -4.22 10.94
N PHE A 30 -4.80 -4.80 10.09
CA PHE A 30 -4.43 -5.25 8.75
C PHE A 30 -5.09 -4.33 7.73
N ALA A 31 -4.35 -3.97 6.68
CA ALA A 31 -4.91 -3.23 5.56
C ALA A 31 -4.63 -3.95 4.24
N LYS A 32 -5.67 -4.15 3.43
CA LYS A 32 -5.52 -4.53 2.03
C LYS A 32 -5.59 -3.26 1.20
N VAL A 33 -4.57 -2.97 0.41
CA VAL A 33 -4.53 -1.81 -0.48
C VAL A 33 -4.17 -2.23 -1.89
N GLU A 34 -4.73 -1.54 -2.87
CA GLU A 34 -4.34 -1.65 -4.27
C GLU A 34 -3.51 -0.43 -4.63
N CYS A 35 -2.35 -0.66 -5.23
CA CYS A 35 -1.42 0.36 -5.68
C CYS A 35 -1.09 0.12 -7.15
N GLN A 36 -1.09 1.17 -7.96
CA GLN A 36 -0.75 1.06 -9.37
C GLN A 36 0.55 1.76 -9.74
N LEU A 37 1.32 1.06 -10.55
CA LEU A 37 2.47 1.59 -11.23
C LEU A 37 2.51 0.95 -12.62
N PRO A 38 1.68 1.44 -13.56
CA PRO A 38 1.55 0.86 -14.89
C PRO A 38 2.92 0.55 -15.52
N PRO A 39 3.08 -0.65 -16.13
CA PRO A 39 2.04 -1.66 -16.39
C PRO A 39 1.74 -2.61 -15.21
N ARG A 40 2.31 -2.37 -14.02
CA ARG A 40 2.17 -3.25 -12.84
C ARG A 40 1.09 -2.75 -11.88
N TYR A 41 0.28 -3.69 -11.40
CA TYR A 41 -0.81 -3.44 -10.48
C TYR A 41 -0.66 -4.35 -9.27
N PHE A 42 -0.49 -3.76 -8.09
CA PHE A 42 -0.18 -4.44 -6.85
C PHE A 42 -1.41 -4.58 -5.98
N THR A 43 -1.55 -5.73 -5.33
CA THR A 43 -2.39 -5.89 -4.14
C THR A 43 -1.48 -6.13 -2.95
N ASP A 44 -1.41 -5.15 -2.06
CA ASP A 44 -0.59 -5.20 -0.86
C ASP A 44 -1.44 -5.59 0.35
N TYR A 45 -0.91 -6.48 1.18
CA TYR A 45 -1.40 -6.82 2.51
C TYR A 45 -0.42 -6.25 3.52
N LEU A 46 -0.88 -5.27 4.29
CA LEU A 46 -0.09 -4.54 5.27
C LEU A 46 -0.48 -4.98 6.66
N THR A 47 0.52 -5.27 7.50
CA THR A 47 0.34 -5.41 8.95
C THR A 47 0.80 -4.13 9.60
N LEU A 48 -0.04 -3.54 10.46
CA LEU A 48 0.22 -2.27 11.11
C LEU A 48 0.17 -2.40 12.63
N LEU A 49 1.07 -1.70 13.30
CA LEU A 49 1.03 -1.46 14.74
C LEU A 49 1.00 0.05 15.04
N LYS A 50 0.27 0.44 16.08
CA LYS A 50 0.29 1.80 16.61
C LYS A 50 1.28 1.87 17.77
N ILE A 51 2.47 2.39 17.51
CA ILE A 51 3.57 2.50 18.48
C ILE A 51 3.71 3.98 18.83
N GLU A 52 3.66 4.30 20.13
CA GLU A 52 3.74 5.70 20.62
C GLU A 52 2.72 6.63 19.93
N GLY A 53 1.50 6.14 19.73
CA GLY A 53 0.43 6.90 19.09
C GLY A 53 0.52 7.00 17.56
N ARG A 54 1.56 6.46 16.92
CA ARG A 54 1.75 6.50 15.47
C ARG A 54 1.57 5.13 14.83
N TRP A 55 0.77 5.06 13.77
CA TRP A 55 0.66 3.85 12.95
C TRP A 55 1.93 3.64 12.12
N GLN A 56 2.45 2.42 12.16
CA GLN A 56 3.61 1.99 11.38
C GLN A 56 3.27 0.69 10.65
N VAL A 57 3.71 0.58 9.39
CA VAL A 57 3.66 -0.68 8.64
C VAL A 57 4.84 -1.52 9.09
N ILE A 58 4.57 -2.65 9.73
CA ILE A 58 5.61 -3.56 10.24
C ILE A 58 5.89 -4.72 9.29
N ALA A 59 4.95 -5.03 8.39
CA ALA A 59 5.11 -6.05 7.37
C ALA A 59 4.29 -5.70 6.13
N LYS A 60 4.78 -6.13 4.98
CA LYS A 60 4.10 -6.03 3.69
C LYS A 60 4.32 -7.34 2.93
N ALA A 61 3.22 -7.99 2.57
CA ALA A 61 3.19 -9.00 1.52
C ALA A 61 2.45 -8.41 0.30
N TYR A 62 2.79 -8.85 -0.90
CA TYR A 62 2.12 -8.34 -2.10
C TYR A 62 2.00 -9.40 -3.20
N THR A 63 0.98 -9.25 -4.03
CA THR A 63 0.90 -9.88 -5.35
C THR A 63 0.91 -8.79 -6.41
N THR A 64 1.31 -9.14 -7.63
CA THR A 64 1.34 -8.22 -8.77
C THR A 64 0.77 -8.88 -10.00
N VAL A 65 0.03 -8.11 -10.79
CA VAL A 65 -0.39 -8.45 -12.14
C VAL A 65 0.17 -7.41 -13.10
N THR A 66 0.58 -7.83 -14.30
CA THR A 66 1.00 -6.93 -15.38
C THR A 66 -0.12 -6.87 -16.42
N ARG A 67 -0.52 -5.67 -16.84
CA ARG A 67 -1.51 -5.43 -17.90
C ARG A 67 -1.01 -4.41 -18.89
#